data_AF-A0A167DQ17-F1
#
_entry.id   AF-A0A167DQ17-F1
#
_cell.length_a   1.000
_cell.length_b   1.000
_cell.length_c   1.000
_cell.angle_alpha   90.00
_cell.angle_beta   90.00
_cell.angle_gamma   90.00
#
_symmetry.space_group_name_H-M   'P 1'
#
loop_
_entity.id
_entity.type
_entity.pdbx_description
1 polymer ?
#
loop_
_entity_poly.entity_id
_entity_poly.type
_entity_poly.pdbx_seq_one_letter_code
_entity_poly.pdbx_strand_id
1 'polypeptide(L)'
;MVQPTVDLALNLGIFVWIGATMPWQDFVSTFALWKFIVMGIALLLFRRLPAVLLFYRIIPDIADLKEAVFTGFFGPIGVGALFYLEVALQEFQGMGLSNSNVMVRTIKPVVYFSILSSVLVHGISIPILQVFLKSTKKLRNKRRQRLTAASTLDTEDTVI
;
A
#
# COMPACT_ATOMS: atom_id res chain seq x y z
N MET A 1 -19.79 -15.86 -15.06
CA MET A 1 -18.64 -16.13 -14.17
C MET A 1 -17.28 -15.79 -14.78
N VAL A 2 -17.19 -15.28 -16.03
CA VAL A 2 -15.89 -14.98 -16.67
C VAL A 2 -15.33 -13.58 -16.38
N GLN A 3 -16.16 -12.61 -15.99
CA GLN A 3 -15.72 -11.22 -15.77
C GLN A 3 -14.61 -11.10 -14.71
N PRO A 4 -14.73 -11.67 -13.50
CA PRO A 4 -13.68 -11.53 -12.48
C PRO A 4 -12.36 -12.20 -12.86
N THR A 5 -12.41 -13.27 -13.66
CA THR A 5 -11.23 -14.00 -14.12
C THR A 5 -10.46 -13.20 -15.16
N VAL A 6 -11.16 -12.56 -16.10
CA VAL A 6 -10.54 -11.69 -17.10
C VAL A 6 -9.91 -10.48 -16.43
N ASP A 7 -10.60 -9.86 -15.47
CA ASP A 7 -10.09 -8.70 -14.73
C ASP A 7 -8.81 -9.06 -13.94
N LEU A 8 -8.79 -10.23 -13.30
CA LEU A 8 -7.59 -10.72 -12.61
C LEU A 8 -6.44 -10.98 -13.57
N ALA A 9 -6.71 -11.62 -14.72
CA ALA A 9 -5.70 -11.94 -15.71
C ALA A 9 -5.07 -10.67 -16.31
N LEU A 10 -5.89 -9.66 -16.63
CA LEU A 10 -5.42 -8.38 -17.15
C LEU A 10 -4.59 -7.63 -16.12
N ASN A 11 -5.05 -7.53 -14.87
CA ASN A 11 -4.29 -6.88 -13.80
C ASN A 11 -2.94 -7.57 -13.57
N LEU A 12 -2.94 -8.91 -13.50
CA LEU A 12 -1.72 -9.70 -13.34
C LEU A 12 -0.76 -9.50 -14.53
N GLY A 13 -1.29 -9.53 -15.76
CA GLY A 13 -0.51 -9.29 -16.97
C GLY A 13 0.16 -7.93 -16.97
N ILE A 14 -0.57 -6.87 -16.57
CA ILE A 14 -0.02 -5.52 -16.44
C ILE A 14 1.10 -5.49 -15.39
N PHE A 15 0.91 -6.07 -14.20
CA PHE A 15 1.96 -6.09 -13.17
C PHE A 15 3.20 -6.88 -13.59
N VAL A 16 3.02 -8.01 -14.28
CA VAL A 16 4.14 -8.79 -14.84
C VAL A 16 4.89 -7.97 -15.89
N TRP A 17 4.17 -7.29 -16.79
CA TRP A 17 4.78 -6.43 -17.81
C TRP A 17 5.55 -5.25 -17.19
N ILE A 18 5.02 -4.62 -16.14
CA ILE A 18 5.70 -3.57 -15.38
C ILE A 18 6.99 -4.10 -14.76
N GLY A 19 6.94 -5.29 -14.14
CA GLY A 19 8.11 -5.93 -13.54
C GLY A 19 9.17 -6.30 -14.57
N ALA A 20 8.77 -6.73 -15.76
CA ALA A 20 9.67 -7.05 -16.86
C ALA A 20 10.35 -5.81 -17.47
N THR A 21 9.62 -4.68 -17.54
CA THR A 21 10.11 -3.42 -18.12
C THR A 21 10.90 -2.57 -17.10
N MET A 22 10.97 -3.02 -15.85
CA MET A 22 11.60 -2.27 -14.76
C MET A 22 13.12 -2.09 -15.02
N PRO A 23 13.66 -0.86 -14.91
CA PRO A 23 15.07 -0.58 -15.18
C PRO A 23 15.96 -0.98 -14.00
N TRP A 24 16.12 -2.29 -13.79
CA TRP A 24 16.88 -2.86 -12.67
C TRP A 24 18.32 -2.37 -12.59
N GLN A 25 18.95 -2.12 -13.74
CA GLN A 25 20.33 -1.65 -13.82
C GLN A 25 20.47 -0.20 -13.33
N ASP A 26 19.47 0.65 -13.59
CA ASP A 26 19.49 2.07 -13.21
C ASP A 26 19.36 2.25 -11.70
N PHE A 27 18.74 1.30 -11.00
CA PHE A 27 18.66 1.29 -9.54
C PHE A 27 20.02 1.12 -8.86
N VAL A 28 20.94 0.38 -9.50
CA VAL A 28 22.26 0.09 -8.94
C VAL A 28 23.29 1.12 -9.41
N SER A 29 23.15 1.60 -10.65
CA SER A 29 24.15 2.47 -11.29
C SER A 29 23.96 3.96 -10.98
N THR A 30 22.72 4.43 -10.78
CA THR A 30 22.42 5.87 -10.69
C THR A 30 22.37 6.36 -9.24
N PHE A 31 21.93 5.53 -8.29
CA PHE A 31 21.86 5.88 -6.87
C PHE A 31 22.22 4.70 -5.97
N ALA A 32 22.69 4.98 -4.76
CA ALA A 32 22.86 3.93 -3.76
C ALA A 32 21.48 3.38 -3.33
N LEU A 33 21.31 2.06 -3.32
CA LEU A 33 20.05 1.36 -3.01
C LEU A 33 19.30 1.92 -1.78
N TRP A 34 20.05 2.34 -0.76
CA TRP A 34 19.47 2.89 0.47
C TRP A 34 18.65 4.18 0.23
N LYS A 35 19.02 5.00 -0.76
CA LYS A 35 18.31 6.25 -1.09
C LYS A 35 16.90 5.95 -1.60
N PHE A 36 16.75 4.88 -2.39
CA PHE A 36 15.44 4.43 -2.85
C PHE A 36 14.58 3.93 -1.69
N ILE A 37 15.16 3.16 -0.76
CA ILE A 37 14.42 2.69 0.43
C ILE A 37 13.93 3.88 1.26
N VAL A 38 14.80 4.85 1.55
CA VAL A 38 14.43 6.06 2.30
C VAL A 38 13.39 6.86 1.55
N MET A 39 13.53 7.01 0.23
CA MET A 39 12.53 7.67 -0.62
C MET A 39 11.19 6.93 -0.57
N GLY A 40 11.17 5.60 -0.67
CA GLY A 40 9.95 4.79 -0.60
C GLY A 40 9.24 4.96 0.74
N ILE A 41 9.98 4.91 1.85
CA ILE A 41 9.45 5.16 3.20
C ILE A 41 8.90 6.59 3.31
N ALA A 42 9.67 7.59 2.87
CA ALA A 42 9.23 8.98 2.88
C ALA A 42 7.97 9.19 2.04
N LEU A 43 7.87 8.54 0.88
CA LEU A 43 6.73 8.67 -0.02
C LEU A 43 5.48 7.97 0.55
N LEU A 44 5.66 6.84 1.23
CA LEU A 44 4.58 6.18 1.98
C LEU A 44 4.08 7.03 3.15
N LEU A 45 4.99 7.69 3.87
CA LEU A 45 4.65 8.49 5.07
C LEU A 45 4.16 9.91 4.76
N PHE A 46 4.69 10.59 3.73
CA PHE A 46 4.43 12.01 3.49
C PHE A 46 3.45 12.30 2.36
N ARG A 47 3.14 11.35 1.48
CA ARG A 47 2.34 11.66 0.28
C ARG A 47 0.84 11.83 0.55
N ARG A 48 0.27 11.10 1.50
CA ARG A 48 -1.19 11.13 1.78
C ARG A 48 -1.53 11.35 3.25
N LEU A 49 -0.78 10.75 4.16
CA LEU A 49 -0.99 10.93 5.61
C LEU A 49 -1.01 12.41 6.04
N PRO A 50 -0.11 13.30 5.58
CA PRO A 50 -0.12 14.69 6.04
C PRO A 50 -1.33 15.46 5.54
N ALA A 51 -1.73 15.26 4.28
CA ALA A 51 -2.91 15.93 3.73
C ALA A 51 -4.19 15.46 4.44
N VAL A 52 -4.35 14.15 4.66
CA VAL A 52 -5.53 13.62 5.34
C VAL A 52 -5.55 14.04 6.82
N LEU A 53 -4.40 14.02 7.52
CA LEU A 53 -4.28 14.48 8.91
C LEU A 53 -4.42 16.00 9.07
N LEU A 54 -4.21 16.79 8.02
CA LEU A 54 -4.47 18.23 8.06
C LEU A 54 -5.96 18.52 7.87
N PHE A 55 -6.63 17.79 6.98
CA PHE A 55 -8.03 18.03 6.60
C PHE A 55 -9.05 17.12 7.31
N TYR A 56 -8.64 16.18 8.17
CA TYR A 56 -9.58 15.25 8.84
C TYR A 56 -10.64 15.98 9.69
N ARG A 57 -10.32 17.17 10.23
CA ARG A 57 -11.27 17.98 11.00
C ARG A 57 -12.41 18.58 10.17
N ILE A 58 -12.21 18.68 8.84
CA ILE A 58 -13.16 19.28 7.89
C ILE A 58 -14.05 18.21 7.25
N ILE A 59 -13.60 16.94 7.24
CA ILE A 59 -14.33 15.81 6.65
C ILE A 59 -15.19 15.15 7.73
N PRO A 60 -16.54 15.28 7.69
CA PRO A 60 -17.43 14.74 8.71
C PRO A 60 -17.47 13.20 8.77
N ASP A 61 -17.00 12.51 7.72
CA ASP A 61 -16.92 11.04 7.64
C ASP A 61 -15.76 10.43 8.43
N ILE A 62 -14.80 11.23 8.93
CA ILE A 62 -13.62 10.74 9.66
C ILE A 62 -13.72 11.24 11.10
N ALA A 63 -14.24 10.40 12.00
CA ALA A 63 -14.47 10.79 13.39
C ALA A 63 -13.19 10.68 14.23
N ASP A 64 -12.36 9.67 13.95
CA ASP A 64 -11.19 9.33 14.76
C ASP A 64 -9.85 9.48 14.04
N LEU A 65 -8.81 9.82 14.81
CA LEU A 65 -7.41 9.84 14.31
C LEU A 65 -6.99 8.48 13.73
N LYS A 66 -7.53 7.37 14.26
CA LYS A 66 -7.26 6.01 13.75
C LYS A 66 -7.87 5.80 12.37
N GLU A 67 -9.06 6.34 12.13
CA GLU A 67 -9.75 6.29 10.83
C GLU A 67 -9.06 7.20 9.82
N ALA A 68 -8.55 8.37 10.25
CA ALA A 68 -7.78 9.27 9.40
C ALA A 68 -6.48 8.61 8.91
N VAL A 69 -5.73 7.97 9.81
CA VAL A 69 -4.50 7.25 9.48
C VAL A 69 -4.79 6.05 8.58
N PHE A 70 -5.86 5.30 8.85
CA PHE A 70 -6.27 4.18 8.01
C PHE A 70 -6.64 4.65 6.59
N THR A 71 -7.50 5.66 6.48
CA THR A 71 -7.94 6.22 5.19
C THR A 71 -6.77 6.82 4.41
N GLY A 72 -5.84 7.50 5.08
CA GLY A 72 -4.63 8.03 4.46
C GLY A 72 -3.67 6.95 3.97
N PHE A 73 -3.62 5.80 4.66
CA PHE A 73 -2.79 4.66 4.29
C PHE A 73 -3.38 3.85 3.13
N PHE A 74 -4.70 3.76 2.95
CA PHE A 74 -5.32 2.96 1.88
C PHE A 74 -5.31 3.61 0.48
N GLY A 75 -4.27 4.39 0.16
CA GLY A 75 -4.13 5.14 -1.09
C GLY A 75 -2.93 4.74 -1.94
N PRO A 76 -2.84 3.48 -2.43
CA PRO A 76 -1.68 3.00 -3.15
C PRO A 76 -1.46 3.75 -4.46
N ILE A 77 -0.19 3.84 -4.86
CA ILE A 77 0.22 4.29 -6.19
C ILE A 77 -0.04 3.14 -7.15
N GLY A 78 -0.91 3.39 -8.14
CA GLY A 78 -1.23 2.44 -9.18
C GLY A 78 -0.44 2.66 -10.47
N VAL A 79 -0.87 1.94 -11.50
CA VAL A 79 -0.31 1.96 -12.86
C VAL A 79 -0.44 3.34 -13.52
N GLY A 80 -1.36 4.20 -13.08
CA GLY A 80 -1.51 5.56 -13.61
C GLY A 80 -0.25 6.42 -13.45
N ALA A 81 0.58 6.18 -12.42
CA ALA A 81 1.86 6.89 -12.29
C ALA A 81 2.84 6.53 -13.42
N LEU A 82 2.79 5.29 -13.91
CA LEU A 82 3.59 4.85 -15.04
C LEU A 82 3.11 5.48 -16.35
N PHE A 83 1.79 5.63 -16.53
CA PHE A 83 1.25 6.35 -17.67
C PHE A 83 1.76 7.80 -17.72
N TYR A 84 1.71 8.52 -16.60
CA TYR A 84 2.24 9.90 -16.54
C TYR A 84 3.75 9.97 -16.75
N LEU A 85 4.50 8.95 -16.30
CA LEU A 85 5.94 8.86 -16.56
C LEU A 85 6.21 8.77 -18.07
N GLU A 86 5.50 7.90 -18.80
CA GLU A 86 5.69 7.76 -20.25
C GLU A 86 5.31 9.05 -21.00
N VAL A 87 4.21 9.70 -20.60
CA VAL A 87 3.84 11.02 -21.15
C VAL A 87 4.94 12.06 -20.89
N ALA A 88 5.48 12.11 -19.67
CA ALA A 88 6.57 13.04 -19.34
C ALA A 88 7.84 12.75 -20.16
N LEU A 89 8.18 11.49 -20.38
CA LEU A 89 9.34 11.11 -21.20
C LEU A 89 9.16 11.51 -22.66
N GLN A 90 7.94 11.40 -23.21
CA GLN A 90 7.63 11.87 -24.57
C GLN A 90 7.78 13.39 -24.68
N GLU A 91 7.28 14.14 -23.70
CA GLU A 91 7.43 15.60 -23.65
C GLU A 91 8.90 16.02 -23.53
N PHE A 92 9.71 15.32 -22.73
CA PHE A 92 11.14 15.59 -22.63
C PHE A 92 11.87 15.38 -23.96
N GLN A 93 11.51 14.35 -24.72
CA GLN A 93 12.04 14.13 -26.06
C GLN A 93 11.60 15.23 -27.03
N GLY A 94 10.35 15.67 -26.96
CA GLY A 94 9.82 16.80 -27.75
C GLY A 94 10.54 18.13 -27.48
N MET A 95 10.99 18.33 -26.24
CA MET A 95 11.83 19.48 -25.84
C MET A 95 13.32 19.33 -26.21
N GLY A 96 13.72 18.24 -26.86
CA GLY A 96 15.12 17.98 -27.22
C GLY A 96 16.02 17.63 -26.02
N LEU A 97 15.44 17.28 -24.87
CA LEU A 97 16.22 16.81 -23.73
C LEU A 97 16.77 15.42 -24.04
N SER A 98 18.09 15.31 -24.08
CA SER A 98 18.75 14.03 -24.31
C SER A 98 18.48 13.05 -23.16
N ASN A 99 18.43 11.76 -23.49
CA ASN A 99 18.40 10.66 -22.50
C ASN A 99 19.63 10.65 -21.57
N SER A 100 20.67 11.46 -21.84
CA SER A 100 21.79 11.70 -20.92
C SER A 100 21.46 12.70 -19.80
N ASN A 101 20.36 13.45 -19.91
CA ASN A 101 19.98 14.43 -18.90
C ASN A 101 19.67 13.73 -17.58
N VAL A 102 20.25 14.25 -16.50
CA VAL A 102 20.11 13.71 -15.14
C VAL A 102 18.63 13.64 -14.72
N MET A 103 17.80 14.59 -15.12
CA MET A 103 16.37 14.58 -14.80
C MET A 103 15.65 13.40 -15.46
N VAL A 104 15.91 13.17 -16.75
CA VAL A 104 15.31 12.08 -17.54
C VAL A 104 15.77 10.71 -17.01
N ARG A 105 17.04 10.58 -16.63
CA ARG A 105 17.59 9.35 -16.04
C ARG A 105 17.08 9.05 -14.64
N THR A 106 16.73 10.08 -13.88
CA THR A 106 16.32 9.93 -12.47
C THR A 106 14.83 9.64 -12.33
N ILE A 107 13.99 10.29 -13.15
CA ILE A 107 12.53 10.20 -12.98
C ILE A 107 12.01 8.77 -13.19
N LYS A 108 12.58 8.04 -14.16
CA LYS A 108 12.18 6.67 -14.49
C LYS A 108 12.36 5.73 -13.30
N PRO A 109 13.58 5.50 -12.76
CA PRO A 109 13.76 4.60 -11.63
C PRO A 109 12.99 5.07 -10.38
N VAL A 110 12.88 6.37 -10.13
CA VAL A 110 12.10 6.90 -9.00
C VAL A 110 10.63 6.48 -9.06
N VAL A 111 9.96 6.67 -10.20
CA VAL A 111 8.54 6.32 -10.34
C VAL A 111 8.33 4.81 -10.26
N TYR A 112 9.18 4.02 -10.95
CA TYR A 112 9.11 2.57 -10.91
C TYR A 112 9.29 2.03 -9.48
N PHE A 113 10.29 2.53 -8.73
CA PHE A 113 10.50 2.12 -7.34
C PHE A 113 9.34 2.54 -6.43
N SER A 114 8.77 3.73 -6.66
CA SER A 114 7.62 4.22 -5.92
C SER A 114 6.38 3.32 -6.11
N ILE A 115 6.12 2.85 -7.33
CA ILE A 115 5.03 1.92 -7.62
C ILE A 115 5.29 0.59 -6.93
N LEU A 116 6.50 0.03 -7.08
CA LEU A 116 6.89 -1.24 -6.47
C LEU A 116 6.72 -1.21 -4.94
N SER A 117 7.31 -0.22 -4.27
CA SER A 117 7.22 -0.06 -2.83
C SER A 117 5.76 0.10 -2.37
N SER A 118 4.94 0.84 -3.12
CA SER A 118 3.53 1.01 -2.78
C SER A 118 2.74 -0.29 -2.91
N VAL A 119 2.89 -1.00 -4.02
CA VAL A 119 2.17 -2.26 -4.27
C VAL A 119 2.58 -3.32 -3.25
N LEU A 120 3.86 -3.43 -2.91
CA LEU A 120 4.34 -4.36 -1.89
C LEU A 120 3.75 -4.03 -0.51
N VAL A 121 3.88 -2.79 -0.04
CA VAL A 121 3.42 -2.42 1.30
C VAL A 121 1.90 -2.54 1.42
N HIS A 122 1.13 -2.00 0.48
CA HIS A 122 -0.33 -2.03 0.55
C HIS A 122 -0.88 -3.43 0.25
N GLY A 123 -0.28 -4.15 -0.69
CA GLY A 123 -0.66 -5.51 -1.05
C GLY A 123 -0.44 -6.50 0.10
N ILE A 124 0.63 -6.33 0.88
CA ILE A 124 0.91 -7.16 2.06
C ILE A 124 0.07 -6.71 3.28
N SER A 125 -0.32 -5.43 3.36
CA SER A 125 -1.07 -4.91 4.51
C SER A 125 -2.46 -5.53 4.67
N ILE A 126 -3.19 -5.76 3.57
CA ILE A 126 -4.55 -6.35 3.62
C ILE A 126 -4.56 -7.76 4.23
N PRO A 127 -3.76 -8.74 3.75
CA PRO A 127 -3.75 -10.08 4.33
C PRO A 127 -3.25 -10.06 5.79
N ILE A 128 -2.27 -9.22 6.12
CA ILE A 128 -1.81 -9.06 7.52
C ILE A 128 -2.96 -8.58 8.42
N LEU A 129 -3.70 -7.56 7.99
CA LEU A 129 -4.82 -7.01 8.75
C LEU A 129 -5.90 -8.09 8.97
N GLN A 130 -6.21 -8.87 7.93
CA GLN A 130 -7.17 -9.98 8.03
C GLN A 130 -6.71 -11.06 9.03
N VAL A 131 -5.43 -11.45 8.98
CA VAL A 131 -4.85 -12.44 9.92
C VAL A 131 -4.87 -11.91 11.36
N PHE A 132 -4.55 -10.63 11.55
CA PHE A 132 -4.58 -9.96 12.85
C PHE A 132 -5.99 -9.90 13.43
N LEU A 133 -6.97 -9.48 12.64
CA LEU A 133 -8.39 -9.43 13.03
C LEU A 133 -8.96 -10.83 13.33
N LYS A 134 -8.53 -11.86 12.58
CA LYS A 134 -8.93 -13.24 12.83
C LYS A 134 -8.36 -13.76 14.15
N SER A 135 -7.10 -13.45 14.44
CA SER A 135 -6.42 -13.84 15.68
C SER A 135 -7.05 -13.20 16.92
N THR A 136 -7.37 -11.91 16.86
CA THR A 136 -8.04 -11.19 17.96
C THR A 136 -9.47 -11.69 18.21
N LYS A 137 -10.25 -11.96 17.16
CA LYS A 137 -11.59 -12.58 17.30
C LYS A 137 -11.52 -13.98 17.93
N LYS A 138 -10.53 -14.80 17.54
CA LYS A 138 -10.31 -16.14 18.11
C LYS A 138 -10.02 -16.09 19.61
N LEU A 139 -9.14 -15.17 20.04
CA LEU A 139 -8.82 -14.98 21.45
C LEU A 139 -10.03 -14.49 22.26
N ARG A 140 -10.80 -13.54 21.71
CA ARG A 140 -12.02 -13.02 22.35
C ARG A 140 -13.09 -14.09 22.53
N ASN A 141 -13.33 -14.94 21.52
CA ASN A 141 -14.28 -16.06 21.64
C ASN A 141 -13.84 -17.08 22.68
N LYS A 142 -12.55 -17.44 22.72
CA LYS A 142 -12.01 -18.38 23.71
C LYS A 142 -12.16 -17.85 25.15
N ARG A 143 -11.96 -16.54 25.34
CA ARG A 143 -12.12 -15.88 26.66
C ARG A 143 -13.60 -15.83 27.08
N ARG A 144 -14.51 -15.55 26.15
CA ARG A 144 -15.95 -15.52 26.41
C ARG A 144 -16.49 -16.91 26.78
N GLN A 145 -16.06 -17.96 26.07
CA GLN A 145 -16.40 -19.35 26.42
C GLN A 145 -15.93 -19.75 27.82
N ARG A 146 -14.72 -19.32 28.22
CA ARG A 146 -14.20 -19.58 29.58
C ARG A 146 -14.99 -18.86 30.66
N LEU A 147 -15.41 -17.62 30.41
CA LEU A 147 -16.23 -16.85 31.36
C LEU A 147 -17.63 -17.45 31.52
N THR A 148 -18.26 -17.88 30.42
CA THR A 148 -19.57 -18.57 30.48
C THR A 148 -19.48 -19.92 31.18
N ALA A 149 -18.40 -20.69 30.95
CA ALA A 149 -18.18 -21.96 31.64
C ALA A 149 -17.87 -21.77 33.14
N ALA A 150 -17.19 -20.70 33.53
CA ALA A 150 -16.94 -20.39 34.93
C ALA A 150 -18.24 -19.96 35.66
N SER A 151 -19.11 -19.18 35.01
CA SER A 151 -20.39 -18.77 35.61
C SER A 151 -21.38 -19.91 35.79
N THR A 152 -21.36 -20.94 34.93
CA THR A 152 -22.28 -22.10 35.06
C THR A 152 -21.92 -23.01 36.23
N LEU A 153 -20.62 -23.13 36.54
CA LEU A 153 -20.15 -23.94 37.67
C LEU A 153 -20.53 -23.27 39.01
N ASP A 154 -20.38 -21.96 39.10
CA ASP A 154 -20.73 -21.17 40.30
C ASP A 154 -22.24 -21.20 40.61
N THR A 155 -23.09 -21.30 39.58
CA THR A 155 -24.55 -21.45 39.73
C THR A 155 -24.98 -22.87 40.11
N GLU A 156 -24.21 -23.91 39.80
CA GLU A 156 -24.51 -25.27 40.24
C GLU A 156 -24.10 -25.48 41.72
N ASP A 157 -22.99 -24.87 42.14
CA ASP A 157 -22.49 -24.95 43.53
C ASP A 157 -23.32 -24.12 44.54
N THR A 158 -24.14 -23.17 44.07
CA THR A 158 -24.99 -22.33 44.94
C THR A 158 -26.42 -22.86 45.13
N VAL A 159 -26.82 -23.90 44.40
CA VAL A 159 -28.18 -24.48 44.41
C VAL A 159 -28.26 -25.79 45.21
N ILE A 160 -27.12 -26.29 45.71
CA ILE A 160 -26.99 -27.46 46.59
C ILE A 160 -26.77 -26.99 48.03
#